data_AF-A0A352B254-F1
#
_entry.id   AF-A0A352B254-F1
#
_cell.length_a   1.000
_cell.length_b   1.000
_cell.length_c   1.000
_cell.angle_alpha   90.00
_cell.angle_beta   90.00
_cell.angle_gamma   90.00
#
_symmetry.space_group_name_H-M   'P 1'
#
loop_
_entity.id
_entity.type
_entity.pdbx_description
1 polymer ?
#
loop_
_entity_poly.entity_id
_entity_poly.type
_entity_poly.pdbx_seq_one_letter_code
_entity_poly.pdbx_strand_id
1 'polypeptide(L)'
;MSGVNPSQVPQIQKVLKFYKVSSYVTGTFLILLMITWGIRRLPFLGFDLWLFGPNGFLTFEQYGVDGEGLPEVGINLTVWILIIHGWLYVVYLFADFRVWTLMRWSFIRFLLIALGGVVPLLSFYTEARYAKLAHLELEELGK
;
A
#
# COMPACT_ATOMS: atom_id res chain seq x y z
N MET A 1 -0.22 27.16 -14.07
CA MET A 1 0.74 27.75 -13.12
C MET A 1 0.57 26.98 -11.82
N SER A 2 1.51 26.11 -11.46
CA SER A 2 1.43 25.37 -10.21
C SER A 2 1.38 26.39 -9.07
N GLY A 3 0.38 26.30 -8.18
CA GLY A 3 0.23 27.26 -7.08
C GLY A 3 1.26 27.05 -5.96
N VAL A 4 2.37 26.40 -6.28
CA VAL A 4 3.38 25.88 -5.36
C VAL A 4 4.24 27.03 -4.88
N ASN A 5 4.41 27.15 -3.56
CA ASN A 5 5.20 28.20 -2.96
C ASN A 5 6.70 27.81 -2.98
N PRO A 6 7.60 28.62 -3.59
CA PRO A 6 9.03 28.31 -3.67
C PRO A 6 9.71 28.09 -2.30
N SER A 7 9.21 28.73 -1.23
CA SER A 7 9.75 28.55 0.12
C SER A 7 9.51 27.15 0.70
N GLN A 8 8.54 26.39 0.16
CA GLN A 8 8.14 25.08 0.65
C GLN A 8 8.82 23.92 -0.10
N VAL A 9 9.66 24.20 -1.10
CA VAL A 9 10.37 23.18 -1.90
C VAL A 9 11.10 22.13 -1.04
N PRO A 10 11.85 22.49 0.03
CA PRO A 10 12.49 21.48 0.88
C PRO A 10 11.50 20.56 1.60
N GLN A 11 10.33 21.08 1.98
CA GLN A 11 9.27 20.30 2.59
C GLN A 11 8.61 19.36 1.57
N ILE A 12 8.36 19.84 0.35
CA ILE A 12 7.78 19.05 -0.74
C ILE A 12 8.67 17.84 -1.04
N GLN A 13 9.99 18.04 -1.16
CA GLN A 13 10.92 16.94 -1.39
C GLN A 13 10.88 15.86 -0.29
N LYS A 14 10.77 16.26 0.98
CA LYS A 14 10.61 15.32 2.10
C LYS A 14 9.30 14.54 2.00
N VAL A 15 8.20 15.23 1.69
CA VAL A 15 6.88 14.61 1.54
C VAL A 15 6.83 13.66 0.34
N LEU A 16 7.47 14.00 -0.79
CA LEU A 16 7.59 13.11 -1.94
C LEU A 16 8.40 11.85 -1.63
N LYS A 17 9.51 11.97 -0.87
CA LYS A 17 10.26 10.81 -0.39
C LYS A 17 9.41 9.92 0.52
N PHE A 18 8.65 10.52 1.45
CA PHE A 18 7.74 9.79 2.32
C PHE A 18 6.65 9.06 1.54
N TYR A 19 5.99 9.76 0.60
CA TYR A 19 5.00 9.20 -0.32
C TYR A 19 5.55 8.01 -1.11
N LYS A 20 6.76 8.14 -1.65
CA LYS A 20 7.44 7.06 -2.37
C LYS A 20 7.57 5.82 -1.48
N VAL A 21 8.14 5.98 -0.29
CA VAL A 21 8.32 4.87 0.66
C VAL A 21 6.97 4.24 1.03
N SER A 22 5.95 5.04 1.37
CA SER A 22 4.63 4.52 1.71
C SER A 22 3.96 3.79 0.53
N SER A 23 4.13 4.27 -0.70
CA SER A 23 3.58 3.63 -1.90
C SER A 23 4.20 2.25 -2.14
N TYR A 24 5.52 2.15 -2.06
CA TYR A 24 6.22 0.87 -2.22
C TYR A 24 5.82 -0.13 -1.14
N VAL A 25 5.81 0.30 0.13
CA VAL A 25 5.45 -0.56 1.26
C VAL A 25 4.00 -1.05 1.14
N THR A 26 3.05 -0.16 0.87
CA THR A 26 1.63 -0.50 0.73
C THR A 26 1.39 -1.38 -0.49
N GLY A 27 2.02 -1.07 -1.63
CA GLY A 27 1.93 -1.86 -2.85
C GLY A 27 2.49 -3.28 -2.68
N THR A 28 3.63 -3.45 -2.00
CA THR A 28 4.19 -4.77 -1.70
C THR A 28 3.26 -5.60 -0.83
N PHE A 29 2.69 -5.02 0.23
CA PHE A 29 1.71 -5.70 1.07
C PHE A 29 0.43 -6.05 0.32
N LEU A 30 0.00 -5.21 -0.62
CA LEU A 30 -1.16 -5.50 -1.45
C LEU A 30 -0.91 -6.69 -2.39
N ILE A 31 0.29 -6.83 -2.94
CA ILE A 31 0.67 -8.03 -3.70
C ILE A 31 0.72 -9.27 -2.80
N LEU A 32 1.27 -9.14 -1.59
CA LEU A 32 1.28 -10.22 -0.61
C LEU A 32 -0.16 -10.65 -0.23
N LEU A 33 -1.07 -9.68 -0.12
CA LEU A 33 -2.49 -9.95 0.07
C LEU A 33 -3.13 -10.65 -1.11
N MET A 34 -2.83 -10.25 -2.34
CA MET A 34 -3.34 -10.95 -3.52
C MET A 34 -2.87 -12.40 -3.57
N ILE A 35 -1.63 -12.66 -3.16
CA ILE A 35 -1.10 -14.03 -3.08
C ILE A 35 -1.84 -14.82 -2.00
N THR A 36 -1.90 -14.32 -0.77
CA THR A 36 -2.53 -15.04 0.36
C THR A 36 -4.04 -15.18 0.20
N TRP A 37 -4.72 -14.18 -0.35
CA TRP A 37 -6.12 -14.24 -0.72
C TRP A 37 -6.36 -15.25 -1.85
N GLY A 38 -5.47 -15.31 -2.84
CA GLY A 38 -5.48 -16.34 -3.88
C GLY A 38 -5.38 -17.74 -3.28
N ILE A 39 -4.39 -17.98 -2.41
CA ILE A 39 -4.20 -19.28 -1.73
C ILE A 39 -5.43 -19.67 -0.91
N ARG A 40 -6.06 -18.71 -0.22
CA ARG A 40 -7.29 -18.96 0.55
C ARG A 40 -8.51 -19.23 -0.34
N ARG A 41 -8.67 -18.50 -1.44
CA ARG A 41 -9.94 -18.46 -2.23
C ARG A 41 -9.93 -19.37 -3.45
N LEU A 42 -8.76 -19.80 -3.92
CA LEU A 42 -8.67 -20.75 -5.02
C LEU A 42 -9.25 -22.10 -4.59
N PRO A 43 -10.19 -22.68 -5.37
CA PRO A 43 -10.96 -23.87 -4.96
C PRO A 43 -10.11 -25.13 -4.76
N PHE A 44 -8.83 -25.10 -5.15
CA PHE A 44 -7.87 -26.19 -5.01
C PHE A 44 -6.83 -25.97 -3.90
N LEU A 45 -6.77 -24.78 -3.28
CA LEU A 45 -5.81 -24.48 -2.22
C LEU A 45 -6.51 -24.35 -0.87
N GLY A 46 -7.39 -23.36 -0.67
CA GLY A 46 -8.13 -23.25 0.60
C GLY A 46 -7.23 -23.28 1.84
N PHE A 47 -6.05 -22.63 1.81
CA PHE A 47 -5.11 -22.63 2.93
C PHE A 47 -4.90 -21.24 3.51
N ASP A 48 -4.65 -21.19 4.81
CA ASP A 48 -4.18 -20.03 5.56
C ASP A 48 -2.74 -20.22 6.01
N LEU A 49 -1.97 -19.14 5.95
CA LEU A 49 -0.61 -19.14 6.46
C LEU A 49 -0.65 -18.92 7.97
N TRP A 50 -0.08 -19.85 8.74
CA TRP A 50 -0.05 -19.82 10.19
C TRP A 50 1.38 -19.76 10.70
N LEU A 51 1.60 -19.04 11.80
CA LEU A 51 2.88 -18.91 12.47
C LEU A 51 2.75 -19.31 13.94
N PHE A 52 3.72 -20.06 14.45
CA PHE A 52 3.72 -20.61 15.82
C PHE A 52 2.44 -21.39 16.14
N GLY A 53 2.01 -22.21 15.18
CA GLY A 53 0.83 -23.06 15.32
C GLY A 53 1.15 -24.38 16.02
N PRO A 54 0.12 -25.18 16.34
CA PRO A 54 0.30 -26.51 16.93
C PRO A 54 1.05 -27.46 15.99
N ASN A 55 1.00 -27.23 14.68
CA ASN A 55 1.62 -28.05 13.65
C ASN A 55 3.06 -27.63 13.29
N GLY A 56 3.58 -26.53 13.86
CA GLY A 56 4.95 -26.09 13.63
C GLY A 56 5.17 -24.57 13.64
N PHE A 57 6.39 -24.16 13.26
CA PHE A 57 6.77 -22.74 13.24
C PHE A 57 6.06 -21.93 12.14
N LEU A 58 5.99 -22.45 10.92
CA LEU A 58 5.29 -21.85 9.79
C LEU A 58 4.59 -22.95 8.98
N THR A 59 3.27 -22.93 8.95
CA THR A 59 2.44 -24.00 8.36
C THR A 59 1.34 -23.43 7.47
N PHE A 60 0.87 -24.26 6.53
CA PHE A 60 -0.34 -23.99 5.75
C PHE A 60 -1.48 -24.80 6.36
N GLU A 61 -2.43 -24.13 6.99
CA GLU A 61 -3.58 -24.73 7.65
C GLU A 61 -4.80 -24.67 6.73
N GLN A 62 -5.58 -25.75 6.65
CA GLN A 62 -6.71 -25.80 5.74
C GLN A 62 -7.83 -24.89 6.25
N TYR A 63 -8.14 -23.85 5.46
CA TYR A 63 -9.29 -22.99 5.63
C TYR A 63 -10.54 -23.74 5.17
N GLY A 64 -11.23 -24.39 6.11
CA GLY A 64 -12.51 -25.04 5.84
C GLY A 64 -13.61 -24.04 5.48
N VAL A 65 -14.84 -24.54 5.36
CA VAL A 65 -16.00 -23.68 5.13
C VAL A 65 -16.13 -22.72 6.33
N ASP A 66 -16.15 -21.42 6.07
CA ASP A 66 -16.25 -20.36 7.08
C ASP A 66 -15.17 -20.37 8.18
N GLY A 67 -13.98 -20.92 7.89
CA GLY A 67 -12.85 -20.94 8.82
C GLY A 67 -12.85 -22.13 9.78
N GLU A 68 -13.70 -23.14 9.55
CA GLU A 68 -13.62 -24.39 10.30
C GLU A 68 -12.29 -25.11 10.06
N GLY A 69 -11.71 -25.66 11.13
CA GLY A 69 -10.42 -26.36 11.09
C GLY A 69 -9.19 -25.47 11.35
N LEU A 70 -9.35 -24.16 11.52
CA LEU A 70 -8.26 -23.28 11.90
C LEU A 70 -7.83 -23.50 13.37
N PRO A 71 -6.52 -23.51 13.68
CA PRO A 71 -6.05 -23.61 15.06
C PRO A 71 -6.53 -22.45 15.94
N GLU A 72 -6.82 -22.72 17.22
CA GLU A 72 -7.12 -21.68 18.21
C GLU A 72 -5.84 -20.99 18.76
N VAL A 73 -4.68 -21.61 18.56
CA VAL A 73 -3.38 -21.15 19.06
C VAL A 73 -2.44 -20.79 17.92
N GLY A 74 -1.66 -19.72 18.09
CA GLY A 74 -0.73 -19.18 17.10
C GLY A 74 -1.24 -17.93 16.40
N ILE A 75 -0.59 -17.55 15.30
CA ILE A 75 -0.79 -16.29 14.59
C ILE A 75 -1.19 -16.59 13.14
N ASN A 76 -2.42 -16.23 12.75
CA ASN A 76 -2.88 -16.31 11.37
C ASN A 76 -2.24 -15.21 10.51
N LEU A 77 -1.11 -15.50 9.87
CA LEU A 77 -0.37 -14.54 9.06
C LEU A 77 -1.21 -13.97 7.91
N THR A 78 -2.09 -14.77 7.30
CA THR A 78 -2.98 -14.26 6.24
C THR A 78 -3.84 -13.09 6.75
N VAL A 79 -4.44 -13.24 7.94
CA VAL A 79 -5.25 -12.18 8.57
C VAL A 79 -4.38 -11.02 9.03
N TRP A 80 -3.22 -11.28 9.63
CA TRP A 80 -2.33 -10.23 10.09
C TRP A 80 -1.77 -9.38 8.95
N ILE A 81 -1.44 -9.98 7.81
CA ILE A 81 -1.03 -9.25 6.60
C ILE A 81 -2.15 -8.29 6.16
N LEU A 82 -3.42 -8.71 6.25
CA LEU A 82 -4.57 -7.87 5.91
C LEU A 82 -4.72 -6.69 6.86
N ILE A 83 -4.62 -6.94 8.16
CA ILE A 83 -4.69 -5.89 9.19
C ILE A 83 -3.56 -4.88 9.00
N ILE A 84 -2.31 -5.36 8.86
CA ILE A 84 -1.13 -4.51 8.67
C ILE A 84 -1.26 -3.69 7.39
N HIS A 85 -1.68 -4.30 6.29
CA HIS A 85 -1.92 -3.58 5.04
C HIS A 85 -2.97 -2.46 5.22
N GLY A 86 -4.07 -2.72 5.92
CA GLY A 86 -5.08 -1.71 6.20
C GLY A 86 -4.50 -0.47 6.89
N TRP A 87 -3.63 -0.65 7.88
CA TRP A 87 -2.94 0.47 8.54
C TRP A 87 -1.91 1.15 7.65
N LEU A 88 -1.16 0.38 6.85
CA LEU A 88 -0.23 0.94 5.86
C LEU A 88 -0.97 1.79 4.83
N TYR A 89 -2.18 1.39 4.42
CA TYR A 89 -3.03 2.15 3.53
C TYR A 89 -3.47 3.49 4.14
N VAL A 90 -3.77 3.54 5.44
CA VAL A 90 -4.06 4.81 6.14
C VAL A 90 -2.85 5.74 6.10
N VAL A 91 -1.64 5.21 6.34
CA VAL A 91 -0.39 6.00 6.26
C VAL A 91 -0.14 6.49 4.84
N TYR A 92 -0.41 5.65 3.83
CA TYR A 92 -0.34 6.00 2.43
C TYR A 92 -1.28 7.15 2.07
N LEU A 93 -2.57 7.06 2.43
CA LEU A 93 -3.54 8.13 2.21
C LEU A 93 -3.14 9.45 2.87
N PHE A 94 -2.54 9.38 4.05
CA PHE A 94 -2.01 10.57 4.71
C PHE A 94 -0.85 11.20 3.91
N ALA A 95 0.06 10.38 3.37
CA ALA A 95 1.13 10.85 2.49
C ALA A 95 0.56 11.49 1.21
N ASP A 96 -0.43 10.85 0.59
CA ASP A 96 -1.11 11.33 -0.62
C ASP A 96 -1.77 12.68 -0.39
N PHE A 97 -2.47 12.82 0.73
CA PHE A 97 -3.11 14.07 1.13
C PHE A 97 -2.08 15.19 1.32
N ARG A 98 -0.92 14.88 1.92
CA ARG A 98 0.19 15.84 2.08
C ARG A 98 0.79 16.25 0.74
N VAL A 99 0.97 15.33 -0.21
CA VAL A 99 1.43 15.65 -1.56
C VAL A 99 0.40 16.52 -2.27
N TRP A 100 -0.88 16.14 -2.22
CA TRP A 100 -1.96 16.85 -2.89
C TRP A 100 -2.13 18.29 -2.41
N THR A 101 -2.10 18.51 -1.09
CA THR A 101 -2.22 19.85 -0.48
C THR A 101 -1.03 20.75 -0.84
N LEU A 102 0.20 20.21 -0.80
CA LEU A 102 1.41 20.98 -1.11
C LEU A 102 1.59 21.27 -2.60
N MET A 103 1.31 20.30 -3.46
CA MET A 103 1.41 20.45 -4.92
C MET A 103 0.20 21.20 -5.51
N ARG A 104 -0.88 21.37 -4.73
CA ARG A 104 -2.16 21.99 -5.13
C ARG A 104 -2.72 21.39 -6.43
N TRP A 105 -2.60 20.08 -6.55
CA TRP A 105 -3.07 19.32 -7.69
C TRP A 105 -4.60 19.21 -7.71
N SER A 106 -5.18 18.88 -8.86
CA SER A 106 -6.62 18.62 -8.95
C SER A 106 -7.01 17.41 -8.11
N PHE A 107 -8.23 17.43 -7.55
CA PHE A 107 -8.75 16.34 -6.71
C PHE A 107 -8.75 14.98 -7.42
N ILE A 108 -8.93 14.96 -8.75
CA ILE A 108 -8.83 13.74 -9.56
C ILE A 108 -7.44 13.09 -9.46
N ARG A 109 -6.36 13.89 -9.39
CA ARG A 109 -5.01 13.33 -9.21
C ARG A 109 -4.87 12.66 -7.84
N PHE A 110 -5.43 13.27 -6.79
CA PHE A 110 -5.46 12.65 -5.46
C PHE A 110 -6.20 11.31 -5.49
N LEU A 111 -7.37 11.22 -6.14
CA LEU A 111 -8.11 9.96 -6.23
C LEU A 111 -7.34 8.89 -7.02
N LEU A 112 -6.69 9.25 -8.12
CA LEU A 112 -5.87 8.32 -8.90
C LEU A 112 -4.67 7.80 -8.12
N ILE A 113 -4.03 8.65 -7.31
CA ILE A 113 -2.95 8.24 -6.43
C ILE A 113 -3.50 7.31 -5.33
N ALA A 114 -4.59 7.70 -4.64
CA ALA A 114 -5.22 6.91 -3.59
C ALA A 114 -5.70 5.52 -4.06
N LEU A 115 -6.15 5.40 -5.31
CA LEU A 115 -6.48 4.12 -5.95
C LEU A 115 -5.27 3.19 -6.08
N GLY A 116 -4.06 3.75 -6.13
CA GLY A 116 -2.81 3.01 -6.13
C GLY A 116 -2.75 1.99 -5.00
N GLY A 117 -3.18 2.38 -3.79
CA GLY A 117 -3.16 1.52 -2.60
C GLY A 117 -4.28 0.47 -2.51
N VAL A 118 -5.17 0.39 -3.50
CA VAL A 118 -6.30 -0.57 -3.55
C VAL A 118 -6.22 -1.48 -4.77
N VAL A 119 -5.79 -0.93 -5.91
CA VAL A 119 -5.69 -1.68 -7.16
C VAL A 119 -4.31 -2.34 -7.26
N PRO A 120 -4.22 -3.67 -7.43
CA PRO A 120 -2.97 -4.36 -7.62
C PRO A 120 -2.13 -3.74 -8.73
N LEU A 121 -0.83 -3.59 -8.47
CA LEU A 121 0.17 -3.02 -9.37
C LEU A 121 0.02 -1.51 -9.67
N LEU A 122 -1.12 -0.90 -9.36
CA LEU A 122 -1.36 0.52 -9.63
C LEU A 122 -0.50 1.42 -8.74
N SER A 123 -0.23 1.03 -7.48
CA SER A 123 0.70 1.74 -6.57
C SER A 123 2.05 2.07 -7.22
N PHE A 124 2.62 1.11 -7.96
CA PHE A 124 3.92 1.28 -8.61
C PHE A 124 3.82 2.22 -9.82
N TYR A 125 2.73 2.11 -10.58
CA TYR A 125 2.48 2.98 -11.72
C TYR A 125 2.25 4.44 -11.30
N THR A 126 1.42 4.66 -10.28
CA THR A 126 1.09 5.99 -9.76
C THR A 126 2.32 6.63 -9.12
N GLU A 127 3.11 5.89 -8.34
CA GLU A 127 4.40 6.38 -7.84
C GLU A 127 5.30 6.86 -8.98
N ALA A 128 5.59 6.01 -9.97
CA ALA A 128 6.52 6.35 -11.05
C ALA A 128 6.04 7.57 -11.86
N ARG A 129 4.75 7.64 -12.17
CA ARG A 129 4.17 8.73 -12.97
C ARG A 129 4.13 10.05 -12.20
N TYR A 130 3.61 10.05 -10.97
CA TYR A 130 3.39 11.28 -10.21
C TYR A 130 4.66 11.79 -9.54
N ALA A 131 5.61 10.91 -9.17
CA ALA A 131 6.93 11.34 -8.72
C ALA A 131 7.67 12.09 -9.84
N LYS A 132 7.67 11.55 -11.07
CA LYS A 132 8.28 12.22 -12.22
C LYS A 132 7.65 13.59 -12.48
N LEU A 133 6.32 13.67 -12.43
CA LEU A 133 5.62 14.94 -12.62
C LEU A 133 5.97 15.97 -11.54
N ALA A 134 6.04 15.55 -10.27
CA ALA A 134 6.41 16.43 -9.18
C ALA A 134 7.85 16.96 -9.31
N HIS A 135 8.79 16.13 -9.76
CA HIS A 135 10.16 16.56 -10.02
C HIS A 135 10.24 17.61 -11.14
N LEU A 136 9.50 17.42 -12.22
CA LEU A 136 9.43 18.40 -13.32
C LEU A 136 8.85 19.74 -12.87
N GLU A 137 7.75 19.72 -12.10
CA GLU A 137 7.15 20.94 -11.56
C GLU A 137 8.08 21.66 -10.56
N LEU A 138 8.94 20.93 -9.84
CA LEU A 138 9.96 21.52 -8.96
C LEU A 138 11.14 22.12 -9.74
N GLU A 139 11.57 21.50 -10.84
CA GLU A 139 12.63 22.03 -11.71
C GLU A 139 12.19 23.32 -12.41
N GLU A 140 10.92 23.44 -12.79
CA GLU A 140 10.35 24.68 -13.37
C GLU A 140 10.35 25.85 -12.38
N LEU A 141 10.24 25.60 -11.07
CA LEU A 141 10.25 26.64 -10.03
C LEU A 141 11.66 27.07 -9.61
N GLY A 142 12.68 26.25 -9.91
CA GLY A 142 14.08 26.53 -9.63
C GLY A 142 14.84 27.19 -10.79
N LYS A 143 14.18 27.35 -11.95
CA LYS A 143 14.63 28.18 -13.07
C LYS A 143 14.05 29.59 -12.93
#